data_AF-A0A3N5ZP28-F1
#
_entry.id   AF-A0A3N5ZP28-F1
#
_cell.length_a   1.000
_cell.length_b   1.000
_cell.length_c   1.000
_cell.angle_alpha   90.00
_cell.angle_beta   90.00
_cell.angle_gamma   90.00
#
_symmetry.space_group_name_H-M   'P 1'
#
loop_
_entity.id
_entity.type
_entity.pdbx_description
1 polymer ?
#
loop_
_entity_poly.entity_id
_entity_poly.type
_entity_poly.pdbx_seq_one_letter_code
_entity_poly.pdbx_strand_id
1 'polypeptide(L)'
;MMQLEGPLSIGQACDLARVSRAGFYRHYSEHEPRQADILLRDAIQRIVLANRFYGYRRVKAELANQGLVVNHKRVLRLMRLDNLLAVRKRRFVFTTDSRHTFAVYPNLTERMVLTGPNQLWIADITYVRLREQFLYLAIVLDAFSRRAVGWELGEDLRAELALRALDRALANRVVSPGIIHHSDRGSQYCSAVYVERLQSHGFGREEGTEFFFGLFLQKSSYFVRLER
;
A
#
# COMPACT_ATOMS: atom_id res chain seq x y z
N MET A 1 11.19 -2.03 -41.14
CA MET A 1 11.99 -3.00 -41.93
C MET A 1 13.35 -2.35 -42.12
N MET A 2 14.44 -3.03 -41.78
CA MET A 2 15.78 -2.45 -41.87
C MET A 2 16.17 -2.25 -43.34
N GLN A 3 16.69 -1.07 -43.67
CA GLN A 3 17.30 -0.77 -44.96
C GLN A 3 18.81 -0.64 -44.74
N LEU A 4 19.61 -1.30 -45.57
CA LEU A 4 21.04 -1.06 -45.62
C LEU A 4 21.26 0.29 -46.33
N GLU A 5 22.19 1.12 -45.84
CA GLU A 5 22.57 2.34 -46.54
C GLU A 5 23.37 1.95 -47.80
N GLY A 6 22.66 1.82 -48.92
CA GLY A 6 23.22 1.43 -50.22
C GLY A 6 22.18 0.82 -51.17
N PRO A 7 22.53 0.62 -52.45
CA PRO A 7 21.61 0.10 -53.46
C PRO A 7 21.31 -1.40 -53.31
N LEU A 8 21.92 -2.08 -52.33
CA LEU A 8 21.83 -3.53 -52.15
C LEU A 8 20.77 -3.89 -51.12
N SER A 9 19.90 -4.83 -51.48
CA SER A 9 18.99 -5.47 -50.52
C SER A 9 19.76 -6.35 -49.53
N ILE A 10 19.18 -6.59 -48.34
CA ILE A 10 19.79 -7.47 -47.31
C ILE A 10 20.08 -8.86 -47.88
N GLY A 11 19.25 -9.37 -48.80
CA GLY A 11 19.51 -10.64 -49.49
C GLY A 11 20.80 -10.58 -50.31
N GLN A 12 20.92 -9.60 -51.19
CA GLN A 12 22.11 -9.42 -52.04
C GLN A 12 23.38 -9.22 -51.21
N ALA A 13 23.31 -8.46 -50.12
CA ALA A 13 24.44 -8.25 -49.23
C ALA A 13 24.86 -9.55 -48.50
N CYS A 14 23.90 -10.35 -48.03
CA CYS A 14 24.19 -11.65 -47.41
C CYS A 14 24.81 -12.64 -48.41
N ASP A 15 24.32 -12.65 -49.65
CA ASP A 15 24.81 -13.52 -50.71
C ASP A 15 26.24 -13.15 -51.13
N LEU A 16 26.52 -11.86 -51.31
CA LEU A 16 27.87 -11.34 -51.59
C LEU A 16 28.86 -11.66 -50.48
N ALA A 17 28.45 -11.48 -49.22
CA ALA A 17 29.29 -11.75 -48.05
C ALA A 17 29.34 -13.23 -47.65
N ARG A 18 28.63 -14.12 -48.38
CA ARG A 18 28.52 -15.56 -48.09
C ARG A 18 28.09 -15.88 -46.65
N VAL A 19 27.22 -15.06 -46.09
CA VAL A 19 26.62 -15.28 -44.77
C VAL A 19 25.16 -15.68 -44.91
N SER A 20 24.68 -16.58 -44.05
CA SER A 20 23.25 -16.91 -44.07
C SER A 20 22.42 -15.72 -43.59
N ARG A 21 21.29 -15.46 -44.25
CA ARG A 21 20.35 -14.40 -43.82
C ARG A 21 19.89 -14.59 -42.37
N ALA A 22 19.70 -15.84 -41.95
CA ALA A 22 19.35 -16.18 -40.57
C ALA A 22 20.48 -15.85 -39.58
N GLY A 23 21.74 -16.13 -39.94
CA GLY A 23 22.91 -15.75 -39.15
C GLY A 23 23.10 -14.23 -39.07
N PHE A 24 22.89 -13.54 -40.19
CA PHE A 24 22.90 -12.07 -40.25
C PHE A 24 21.85 -11.46 -39.32
N TYR A 25 20.59 -11.90 -39.40
CA TYR A 25 19.54 -11.38 -38.51
C TYR A 25 19.77 -11.74 -37.04
N ARG A 26 20.34 -12.92 -36.75
CA ARG A 26 20.70 -13.32 -35.38
C ARG A 26 21.80 -12.41 -34.82
N HIS A 27 22.90 -12.26 -35.56
CA HIS A 27 24.01 -11.38 -35.20
C HIS A 27 23.55 -9.92 -35.06
N TYR A 28 22.71 -9.44 -36.00
CA TYR A 28 22.09 -8.12 -35.95
C TYR A 28 21.20 -7.95 -34.72
N SER A 29 20.38 -8.94 -34.38
CA SER A 29 19.55 -8.92 -33.17
C SER A 29 20.36 -8.89 -31.87
N GLU A 30 21.60 -9.40 -31.91
CA GLU A 30 22.53 -9.43 -30.78
C GLU A 30 23.37 -8.15 -30.65
N HIS A 31 23.71 -7.47 -31.75
CA HIS A 31 24.71 -6.37 -31.76
C HIS A 31 24.13 -4.97 -32.02
N GLU A 32 23.10 -4.82 -32.86
CA GLU A 32 22.57 -3.51 -33.29
C GLU A 32 21.50 -2.84 -32.41
N PRO A 33 20.79 -3.50 -31.46
CA PRO A 33 19.74 -2.78 -30.72
C PRO A 33 20.29 -1.74 -29.72
N ARG A 34 21.60 -1.63 -29.50
CA ARG A 34 22.17 -0.75 -28.46
C ARG A 34 22.01 0.74 -28.76
N GLN A 35 22.36 1.24 -29.95
CA GLN A 35 22.35 2.70 -30.21
C GLN A 35 20.92 3.28 -30.26
N ALA A 36 20.01 2.61 -30.97
CA ALA A 36 18.62 3.05 -31.08
C ALA A 36 17.82 2.83 -29.78
N ASP A 37 18.14 1.80 -28.98
CA ASP A 37 17.54 1.65 -27.65
C ASP A 37 18.11 2.68 -26.66
N ILE A 38 19.36 3.15 -26.78
CA ILE A 38 19.91 4.19 -25.88
C ILE A 38 19.11 5.49 -25.97
N LEU A 39 18.91 6.04 -27.17
CA LEU A 39 18.16 7.30 -27.34
C LEU A 39 16.69 7.16 -26.90
N LEU A 40 16.08 6.02 -27.18
CA LEU A 40 14.71 5.73 -26.76
C LEU A 40 14.60 5.54 -25.24
N ARG A 41 15.57 4.87 -24.61
CA ARG A 41 15.64 4.71 -23.16
C ARG A 41 15.81 6.06 -22.47
N ASP A 42 16.69 6.93 -22.96
CA ASP A 42 16.87 8.28 -22.45
C ASP A 42 15.56 9.09 -22.51
N ALA A 43 14.87 9.07 -23.66
CA ALA A 43 13.57 9.74 -23.81
C ALA A 43 12.52 9.16 -22.84
N ILE A 44 12.45 7.84 -22.70
CA ILE A 44 11.55 7.16 -21.74
C ILE A 44 11.88 7.59 -20.29
N GLN A 45 13.15 7.61 -19.91
CA GLN A 45 13.58 7.99 -18.56
C GLN A 45 13.23 9.45 -18.26
N ARG A 46 13.48 10.39 -19.20
CA ARG A 46 13.08 11.79 -19.06
C ARG A 46 11.57 11.95 -18.84
N ILE A 47 10.75 11.24 -19.63
CA ILE A 47 9.29 11.28 -19.49
C ILE A 47 8.85 10.71 -18.13
N VAL A 48 9.43 9.59 -17.70
CA VAL A 48 9.09 8.94 -16.42
C VAL A 48 9.52 9.79 -15.23
N LEU A 49 10.69 10.44 -15.28
CA LEU A 49 11.16 11.36 -14.23
C LEU A 49 10.26 12.59 -14.11
N ALA A 50 9.86 13.18 -15.23
CA ALA A 50 8.91 14.30 -15.25
C ALA A 50 7.49 13.87 -14.81
N ASN A 51 7.12 12.61 -15.07
CA ASN A 51 5.76 12.09 -14.85
C ASN A 51 5.76 10.73 -14.14
N ARG A 52 6.12 10.73 -12.85
CA ARG A 52 6.27 9.49 -12.03
C ARG A 52 5.08 8.53 -12.01
N PHE A 53 3.89 8.96 -12.42
CA PHE A 53 2.66 8.16 -12.43
C PHE A 53 2.27 7.64 -13.83
N TYR A 54 3.08 7.89 -14.86
CA TYR A 54 2.78 7.47 -16.22
C TYR A 54 3.13 6.00 -16.41
N GLY A 55 2.10 5.18 -16.70
CA GLY A 55 2.31 3.84 -17.24
C GLY A 55 2.76 3.87 -18.70
N TYR A 56 3.27 2.75 -19.20
CA TYR A 56 3.85 2.63 -20.55
C TYR A 56 2.96 3.13 -21.70
N ARG A 57 1.62 3.09 -21.55
CA ARG A 57 0.68 3.63 -22.55
C ARG A 57 0.76 5.16 -22.64
N ARG A 58 0.86 5.84 -21.49
CA ARG A 58 1.00 7.31 -21.42
C ARG A 58 2.40 7.74 -21.86
N VAL A 59 3.43 6.99 -21.47
CA VAL A 59 4.80 7.20 -21.98
C VAL A 59 4.84 7.06 -23.50
N LYS A 60 4.18 6.05 -24.09
CA LYS A 60 4.07 5.91 -25.56
C LYS A 60 3.38 7.11 -26.21
N ALA A 61 2.32 7.64 -25.59
CA ALA A 61 1.61 8.80 -26.12
C ALA A 61 2.53 10.04 -26.10
N GLU A 62 3.28 10.23 -25.02
CA GLU A 62 4.22 11.33 -24.89
C GLU A 62 5.40 11.23 -25.87
N LEU A 63 5.95 10.03 -26.06
CA LEU A 63 6.92 9.77 -27.12
C LEU A 63 6.37 10.13 -28.50
N ALA A 64 5.11 9.81 -28.78
CA ALA A 64 4.47 10.15 -30.05
C ALA A 64 4.28 11.67 -30.21
N ASN A 65 3.96 12.41 -29.13
CA ASN A 65 3.91 13.87 -29.13
C ASN A 65 5.28 14.51 -29.43
N GLN A 66 6.36 13.83 -29.06
CA GLN A 66 7.74 14.22 -29.36
C GLN A 66 8.23 13.72 -30.73
N GLY A 67 7.33 13.18 -31.58
CA GLY A 67 7.65 12.69 -32.92
C GLY A 67 8.24 11.26 -32.96
N LEU A 68 8.39 10.59 -31.81
CA LEU A 68 8.94 9.24 -31.72
C LEU A 68 7.82 8.19 -31.79
N VAL A 69 7.59 7.65 -32.98
CA VAL A 69 6.59 6.60 -33.21
C VAL A 69 7.15 5.23 -32.84
N VAL A 70 6.80 4.73 -31.64
CA VAL A 70 7.29 3.46 -31.11
C VAL A 70 6.14 2.52 -30.73
N ASN A 71 6.31 1.22 -30.99
CA ASN A 71 5.36 0.19 -30.57
C ASN A 71 5.27 0.12 -29.04
N HIS A 72 4.05 0.14 -28.50
CA HIS A 72 3.78 0.06 -27.07
C HIS A 72 4.40 -1.17 -26.38
N LYS A 73 4.55 -2.30 -27.09
CA LYS A 73 5.23 -3.50 -26.56
C LYS A 73 6.73 -3.26 -26.36
N ARG A 74 7.37 -2.49 -27.24
CA ARG A 74 8.79 -2.11 -27.10
C ARG A 74 8.99 -1.16 -25.93
N VAL A 75 8.12 -0.17 -25.78
CA VAL A 75 8.11 0.75 -24.62
C VAL A 75 7.93 -0.04 -23.32
N LEU A 76 6.96 -0.95 -23.26
CA LEU A 76 6.74 -1.81 -22.08
C LEU A 76 7.96 -2.70 -21.77
N ARG A 77 8.58 -3.30 -22.79
CA ARG A 77 9.78 -4.13 -22.63
C ARG A 77 10.94 -3.32 -22.03
N LEU A 78 11.22 -2.13 -22.58
CA LEU A 78 12.30 -1.27 -22.09
C LEU A 78 12.03 -0.77 -20.67
N MET A 79 10.81 -0.31 -20.38
CA MET A 79 10.44 0.09 -19.01
C MET A 79 10.52 -1.06 -18.00
N ARG A 80 10.28 -2.31 -18.43
CA ARG A 80 10.48 -3.49 -17.56
C ARG A 80 11.95 -3.77 -17.29
N LEU A 81 12.78 -3.77 -18.34
CA LEU A 81 14.22 -4.02 -18.21
C LEU A 81 14.90 -2.98 -17.31
N ASP A 82 14.44 -1.73 -17.38
CA ASP A 82 15.03 -0.62 -16.64
C ASP A 82 14.29 -0.33 -15.30
N ASN A 83 13.35 -1.19 -14.90
CA ASN A 83 12.54 -1.06 -13.67
C ASN A 83 11.77 0.27 -13.53
N LEU A 84 11.31 0.84 -14.65
CA LEU A 84 10.61 2.13 -14.75
C LEU A 84 9.07 2.04 -14.70
N LEU A 85 8.51 0.93 -14.21
CA LEU A 85 7.06 0.76 -14.15
C LEU A 85 6.46 1.65 -13.06
N ALA A 86 5.49 2.48 -13.43
CA ALA A 86 4.80 3.36 -12.49
C ALA A 86 4.14 2.56 -11.36
N VAL A 87 4.53 2.88 -10.13
CA VAL A 87 3.86 2.39 -8.92
C VAL A 87 2.56 3.20 -8.75
N ARG A 88 1.43 2.56 -9.03
CA ARG A 88 0.12 3.19 -8.85
C ARG A 88 -0.12 3.39 -7.35
N LYS A 89 -0.15 4.64 -6.88
CA LYS A 89 -0.71 4.93 -5.55
C LYS A 89 -2.17 4.49 -5.57
N ARG A 90 -2.55 3.56 -4.68
CA ARG A 90 -3.96 3.23 -4.43
C ARG A 90 -4.67 4.53 -4.06
N ARG A 91 -5.80 4.82 -4.71
CA ARG A 91 -6.65 5.95 -4.34
C ARG A 91 -7.08 5.74 -2.90
N PHE A 92 -6.66 6.61 -2.00
CA PHE A 92 -7.09 6.59 -0.61
C PHE A 92 -8.51 7.16 -0.58
N VAL A 93 -9.49 6.32 -0.25
CA VAL A 93 -10.85 6.76 0.00
C VAL A 93 -10.91 7.17 1.46
N PHE A 94 -11.12 8.44 1.73
CA PHE A 94 -11.41 8.93 3.08
C PHE A 94 -12.80 8.43 3.45
N THR A 95 -12.88 7.45 4.35
CA THR A 95 -14.14 6.90 4.88
C THR A 95 -14.58 7.59 6.17
N THR A 96 -13.82 8.57 6.66
CA THR A 96 -14.00 9.15 7.99
C THR A 96 -14.24 10.66 7.89
N ASP A 97 -15.41 11.13 8.32
CA ASP A 97 -15.62 12.57 8.53
C ASP A 97 -14.78 13.00 9.74
N SER A 98 -13.72 13.74 9.47
CA SER A 98 -12.76 14.21 10.48
C SER A 98 -13.28 15.44 11.23
N ARG A 99 -14.49 15.94 10.91
CA ARG A 99 -15.10 17.14 11.47
C ARG A 99 -16.12 16.81 12.55
N HIS A 100 -15.74 15.94 13.49
CA HIS A 100 -16.53 15.72 14.69
C HIS A 100 -15.99 16.57 15.85
N THR A 101 -16.87 16.97 16.77
CA THR A 101 -16.52 17.84 17.92
C THR A 101 -15.81 17.09 19.06
N PHE A 102 -15.46 15.81 18.88
CA PHE A 102 -14.77 15.02 19.90
C PHE A 102 -13.32 15.49 20.14
N ALA A 103 -12.87 15.39 21.39
CA ALA A 103 -11.57 15.87 21.85
C ALA A 103 -10.38 15.22 21.10
N VAL A 104 -9.35 16.02 20.83
CA VAL A 104 -8.16 15.69 20.05
C VAL A 104 -6.99 15.49 21.00
N TYR A 105 -6.44 14.27 21.09
CA TYR A 105 -5.35 13.94 22.02
C TYR A 105 -4.00 13.69 21.30
N PRO A 106 -2.85 14.08 21.90
CA PRO A 106 -1.50 13.93 21.33
C PRO A 106 -1.03 12.47 21.29
N ASN A 107 -0.25 12.08 20.28
CA ASN A 107 0.14 10.68 20.07
C ASN A 107 1.33 10.25 20.95
N LEU A 108 1.09 9.62 22.12
CA LEU A 108 2.15 9.11 23.00
C LEU A 108 2.78 7.78 22.54
N THR A 109 2.23 7.12 21.51
CA THR A 109 2.72 5.79 21.08
C THR A 109 4.11 5.81 20.45
N GLU A 110 4.60 6.95 19.94
CA GLU A 110 5.94 7.04 19.34
C GLU A 110 7.09 6.92 20.35
N ARG A 111 6.81 7.02 21.66
CA ARG A 111 7.85 7.08 22.71
C ARG A 111 7.78 5.96 23.76
N MET A 112 6.79 5.06 23.66
CA MET A 112 6.58 4.02 24.67
C MET A 112 7.39 2.76 24.36
N VAL A 113 8.23 2.33 25.30
CA VAL A 113 8.90 1.03 25.25
C VAL A 113 8.07 0.04 26.05
N LEU A 114 7.44 -0.91 25.36
CA LEU A 114 6.62 -1.94 25.99
C LEU A 114 7.53 -3.04 26.58
N THR A 115 7.44 -3.25 27.89
CA THR A 115 8.21 -4.25 28.62
C THR A 115 7.41 -5.51 28.94
N GLY A 116 6.08 -5.48 28.76
CA GLY A 116 5.22 -6.63 29.01
C GLY A 116 3.81 -6.48 28.43
N PRO A 117 2.99 -7.57 28.50
CA PRO A 117 1.59 -7.52 28.08
C PRO A 117 0.78 -6.58 28.97
N ASN A 118 -0.39 -6.16 28.48
CA ASN A 118 -1.36 -5.31 29.16
C ASN A 118 -0.84 -3.91 29.52
N GLN A 119 0.13 -3.37 28.77
CA GLN A 119 0.58 -1.99 28.92
C GLN A 119 -0.08 -1.05 27.90
N LEU A 120 -0.30 -1.55 26.68
CA LEU A 120 -0.95 -0.81 25.60
C LEU A 120 -1.86 -1.75 24.82
N TRP A 121 -3.15 -1.40 24.77
CA TRP A 121 -4.13 -2.04 23.91
C TRP A 121 -4.44 -1.14 22.71
N ILE A 122 -4.44 -1.74 21.52
CA ILE A 122 -4.71 -1.06 20.25
C ILE A 122 -6.01 -1.62 19.70
N ALA A 123 -7.01 -0.74 19.48
CA ALA A 123 -8.28 -1.08 18.85
C ALA A 123 -8.35 -0.56 17.42
N ASP A 124 -8.85 -1.39 16.51
CA ASP A 124 -9.09 -1.04 15.10
C ASP A 124 -10.38 -1.72 14.58
N ILE A 125 -11.02 -1.12 13.58
CA ILE A 125 -12.11 -1.74 12.83
C ILE A 125 -11.71 -1.88 11.37
N THR A 126 -11.67 -3.11 10.90
CA THR A 126 -11.43 -3.43 9.49
C THR A 126 -12.65 -4.11 8.87
N TYR A 127 -12.65 -4.31 7.56
CA TYR A 127 -13.68 -5.09 6.89
C TYR A 127 -13.12 -6.42 6.39
N VAL A 128 -13.89 -7.49 6.55
CA VAL A 128 -13.62 -8.82 6.02
C VAL A 128 -14.51 -9.04 4.81
N ARG A 129 -13.90 -9.25 3.64
CA ARG A 129 -14.63 -9.47 2.39
C ARG A 129 -15.06 -10.94 2.30
N LEU A 130 -16.36 -11.17 2.25
CA LEU A 130 -16.96 -12.45 1.89
C LEU A 130 -17.26 -12.47 0.38
N ARG A 131 -17.69 -13.63 -0.14
CA ARG A 131 -18.01 -13.81 -1.57
C ARG A 131 -19.05 -12.82 -2.05
N GLU A 132 -20.11 -12.61 -1.26
CA GLU A 132 -21.27 -11.81 -1.66
C GLU A 132 -21.38 -10.50 -0.88
N GLN A 133 -20.94 -10.47 0.38
CA GLN A 133 -21.01 -9.28 1.26
C GLN A 133 -19.66 -8.97 1.93
N PHE A 134 -19.64 -7.96 2.80
CA PHE A 134 -18.52 -7.72 3.70
C PHE A 134 -19.04 -7.56 5.12
N LEU A 135 -18.23 -7.94 6.10
CA LEU A 135 -18.51 -7.73 7.52
C LEU A 135 -17.48 -6.77 8.09
N TYR A 136 -17.83 -6.04 9.12
CA TYR A 136 -16.91 -5.26 9.93
C TYR A 136 -16.36 -6.14 11.05
N LEU A 137 -15.05 -6.09 11.25
CA LEU A 137 -14.32 -6.77 12.32
C LEU A 137 -13.73 -5.69 13.22
N ALA A 138 -14.29 -5.52 14.42
CA ALA A 138 -13.65 -4.78 15.49
C ALA A 138 -12.69 -5.70 16.23
N ILE A 139 -11.47 -5.25 16.46
CA ILE A 139 -10.43 -6.01 17.15
C ILE A 139 -9.72 -5.14 18.19
N VAL A 140 -9.36 -5.75 19.32
CA VAL A 140 -8.50 -5.19 20.35
C VAL A 140 -7.27 -6.08 20.46
N LEU A 141 -6.10 -5.49 20.21
CA LEU A 141 -4.79 -6.14 20.25
C LEU A 141 -4.01 -5.69 21.47
N ASP A 142 -3.34 -6.63 22.12
CA ASP A 142 -2.25 -6.30 23.04
C ASP A 142 -0.99 -5.97 22.24
N ALA A 143 -0.47 -4.75 22.38
CA ALA A 143 0.62 -4.25 21.54
C ALA A 143 1.95 -4.99 21.75
N PHE A 144 2.21 -5.47 22.97
CA PHE A 144 3.44 -6.21 23.30
C PHE A 144 3.41 -7.63 22.71
N SER A 145 2.39 -8.42 23.05
CA SER A 145 2.27 -9.82 22.61
C SER A 145 1.73 -9.98 21.20
N ARG A 146 1.18 -8.91 20.61
CA ARG A 146 0.49 -8.91 19.30
C ARG A 146 -0.76 -9.81 19.26
N ARG A 147 -1.21 -10.31 20.42
CA ARG A 147 -2.38 -11.19 20.52
C ARG A 147 -3.66 -10.38 20.43
N ALA A 148 -4.62 -10.88 19.65
CA ALA A 148 -6.00 -10.42 19.69
C ALA A 148 -6.61 -10.81 21.06
N VAL A 149 -6.86 -9.81 21.90
CA VAL A 149 -7.41 -10.03 23.24
C VAL A 149 -8.93 -9.97 23.22
N GLY A 150 -9.53 -9.23 22.30
CA GLY A 150 -10.97 -9.24 22.03
C GLY A 150 -11.26 -8.91 20.57
N TRP A 151 -12.38 -9.41 20.05
CA TRP A 151 -12.83 -9.13 18.68
C TRP A 151 -14.31 -9.41 18.52
N GLU A 152 -14.98 -8.73 17.60
CA GLU A 152 -16.38 -8.96 17.25
C GLU A 152 -16.58 -8.71 15.74
N LEU A 153 -17.45 -9.52 15.13
CA LEU A 153 -17.91 -9.32 13.75
C LEU A 153 -19.33 -8.74 13.73
N GLY A 154 -19.59 -7.82 12.81
CA GLY A 154 -20.91 -7.22 12.62
C GLY A 154 -21.16 -6.82 11.16
N GLU A 155 -22.43 -6.66 10.83
CA GLU A 155 -22.87 -6.23 9.49
C GLU A 155 -22.85 -4.69 9.35
N ASP A 156 -22.84 -3.97 10.47
CA ASP A 156 -22.82 -2.52 10.53
C ASP A 156 -21.65 -1.99 11.37
N LEU A 157 -21.36 -0.70 11.20
CA LEU A 157 -20.27 0.01 11.87
C LEU A 157 -20.76 0.76 13.11
N ARG A 158 -21.67 0.17 13.90
CA ARG A 158 -22.21 0.82 15.11
C ARG A 158 -21.26 0.69 16.31
N ALA A 159 -21.45 1.53 17.32
CA ALA A 159 -20.59 1.57 18.51
C ALA A 159 -20.64 0.25 19.30
N GLU A 160 -21.76 -0.47 19.26
CA GLU A 160 -21.94 -1.77 19.90
C GLU A 160 -20.95 -2.82 19.41
N LEU A 161 -20.52 -2.74 18.14
CA LEU A 161 -19.49 -3.63 17.59
C LEU A 161 -18.16 -3.46 18.33
N ALA A 162 -17.71 -2.20 18.48
CA ALA A 162 -16.49 -1.87 19.22
C ALA A 162 -16.62 -2.23 20.70
N LEU A 163 -17.78 -1.94 21.31
CA LEU A 163 -18.04 -2.23 22.72
C LEU A 163 -17.98 -3.74 23.01
N ARG A 164 -18.58 -4.58 22.18
CA ARG A 164 -18.51 -6.04 22.33
C ARG A 164 -17.08 -6.57 22.19
N ALA A 165 -16.30 -6.03 21.26
CA ALA A 165 -14.89 -6.40 21.12
C ALA A 165 -14.10 -6.04 22.39
N LEU A 166 -14.35 -4.86 22.99
CA LEU A 166 -13.76 -4.45 24.26
C LEU A 166 -14.19 -5.35 25.41
N ASP A 167 -15.48 -5.67 25.52
CA ASP A 167 -16.02 -6.54 26.58
C ASP A 167 -15.40 -7.93 26.54
N ARG A 168 -15.21 -8.49 25.34
CA ARG A 168 -14.46 -9.74 25.16
C ARG A 168 -12.99 -9.59 25.57
N ALA A 169 -12.36 -8.45 25.29
CA ALA A 169 -10.98 -8.21 25.72
C ALA A 169 -10.84 -8.19 27.25
N LEU A 170 -11.77 -7.50 27.93
CA LEU A 170 -11.85 -7.44 29.39
C LEU A 170 -12.15 -8.81 30.01
N ALA A 171 -12.98 -9.64 29.36
CA ALA A 171 -13.25 -11.00 29.82
C ALA A 171 -12.04 -11.95 29.64
N ASN A 172 -11.22 -11.73 28.61
CA ASN A 172 -10.09 -12.61 28.27
C ASN A 172 -8.79 -12.26 28.99
N ARG A 173 -8.71 -11.11 29.67
CA ARG A 173 -7.49 -10.62 30.31
C ARG A 173 -7.80 -10.08 31.70
N VAL A 174 -6.96 -10.43 32.67
CA VAL A 174 -6.91 -9.71 33.93
C VAL A 174 -6.31 -8.34 33.66
N VAL A 175 -7.11 -7.30 33.81
CA VAL A 175 -6.70 -5.91 33.63
C VAL A 175 -6.36 -5.29 34.99
N SER A 176 -5.32 -4.46 35.01
CA SER A 176 -4.96 -3.63 36.16
C SER A 176 -5.06 -2.17 35.74
N PRO A 177 -5.34 -1.22 36.66
CA PRO A 177 -5.35 0.19 36.32
C PRO A 177 -4.03 0.62 35.65
N GLY A 178 -4.10 1.55 34.71
CA GLY A 178 -2.93 2.10 34.02
C GLY A 178 -2.65 1.53 32.63
N ILE A 179 -3.47 0.59 32.12
CA ILE A 179 -3.38 0.20 30.71
C ILE A 179 -3.74 1.40 29.82
N ILE A 180 -2.93 1.66 28.81
CA ILE A 180 -3.22 2.66 27.79
C ILE A 180 -4.11 2.01 26.72
N HIS A 181 -5.24 2.64 26.41
CA HIS A 181 -6.07 2.26 25.28
C HIS A 181 -5.88 3.25 24.13
N HIS A 182 -5.52 2.73 22.97
CA HIS A 182 -5.35 3.49 21.74
C HIS A 182 -6.33 3.02 20.68
N SER A 183 -7.06 3.94 20.07
CA SER A 183 -7.93 3.65 18.93
C SER A 183 -7.86 4.79 17.92
N ASP A 184 -8.41 4.54 16.72
CA ASP A 184 -8.68 5.63 15.80
C ASP A 184 -9.78 6.58 16.32
N ARG A 185 -10.00 7.69 15.60
CA ARG A 185 -11.03 8.69 15.92
C ARG A 185 -12.42 8.33 15.39
N GLY A 186 -12.69 7.06 15.11
CA GLY A 186 -14.02 6.63 14.70
C GLY A 186 -15.06 6.99 15.76
N SER A 187 -16.25 7.42 15.32
CA SER A 187 -17.37 7.75 16.23
C SER A 187 -17.77 6.58 17.13
N GLN A 188 -17.42 5.36 16.74
CA GLN A 188 -17.60 4.12 17.50
C GLN A 188 -16.79 4.14 18.81
N TYR A 189 -15.51 4.50 18.72
CA TYR A 189 -14.60 4.55 19.86
C TYR A 189 -14.75 5.84 20.67
N CYS A 190 -15.11 6.95 20.02
CA CYS A 190 -15.41 8.22 20.69
C CYS A 190 -16.78 8.24 21.39
N SER A 191 -17.58 7.17 21.30
CA SER A 191 -18.91 7.11 21.91
C SER A 191 -18.81 7.16 23.45
N ALA A 192 -19.76 7.85 24.08
CA ALA A 192 -19.78 8.00 25.54
C ALA A 192 -19.77 6.65 26.27
N VAL A 193 -20.55 5.69 25.78
CA VAL A 193 -20.64 4.33 26.34
C VAL A 193 -19.30 3.59 26.27
N TYR A 194 -18.53 3.77 25.20
CA TYR A 194 -17.22 3.13 25.05
C TYR A 194 -16.18 3.75 26.00
N VAL A 195 -16.15 5.08 26.09
CA VAL A 195 -15.24 5.80 27.00
C VAL A 195 -15.54 5.47 28.46
N GLU A 196 -16.81 5.47 28.86
CA GLU A 196 -17.24 5.11 30.22
C GLU A 196 -16.85 3.66 30.56
N ARG A 197 -16.97 2.74 29.60
CA ARG A 197 -16.55 1.35 29.78
C ARG A 197 -15.06 1.24 30.07
N LEU A 198 -14.21 1.99 29.36
CA LEU A 198 -12.78 1.98 29.63
C LEU A 198 -12.42 2.62 30.98
N GLN A 199 -13.05 3.75 31.32
CA GLN A 199 -12.82 4.45 32.58
C GLN A 199 -13.20 3.61 33.80
N SER A 200 -14.30 2.86 33.72
CA SER A 200 -14.74 1.96 34.80
C SER A 200 -13.74 0.82 35.08
N HIS A 201 -12.89 0.49 34.11
CA HIS A 201 -11.83 -0.53 34.24
C HIS A 201 -10.43 0.07 34.47
N GLY A 202 -10.33 1.37 34.72
CA GLY A 202 -9.08 2.03 35.13
C GLY A 202 -8.07 2.27 34.00
N PHE A 203 -8.51 2.28 32.75
CA PHE A 203 -7.67 2.73 31.63
C PHE A 203 -7.42 4.24 31.75
N GLY A 204 -6.17 4.69 31.51
CA GLY A 204 -5.81 6.12 31.42
C GLY A 204 -5.95 6.96 32.71
N ARG A 205 -5.47 6.47 33.86
CA ARG A 205 -5.68 7.10 35.18
C ARG A 205 -4.45 7.66 35.92
N GLU A 206 -3.32 7.86 35.25
CA GLU A 206 -2.23 8.69 35.79
C GLU A 206 -2.31 10.10 35.22
N GLU A 207 -2.14 11.13 36.04
CA GLU A 207 -2.11 12.54 35.61
C GLU A 207 -1.19 12.70 34.40
N GLY A 208 -1.78 12.96 33.22
CA GLY A 208 -1.06 13.08 31.94
C GLY A 208 -1.15 11.88 30.99
N THR A 209 -1.85 10.80 31.34
CA THR A 209 -1.98 9.59 30.53
C THR A 209 -3.42 9.43 30.00
N GLU A 210 -3.77 10.25 29.01
CA GLU A 210 -5.14 10.32 28.47
C GLU A 210 -5.46 9.22 27.44
N PHE A 211 -6.74 8.94 27.25
CA PHE A 211 -7.26 8.09 26.18
C PHE A 211 -6.78 8.58 24.81
N PHE A 212 -6.06 7.76 24.06
CA PHE A 212 -5.47 8.20 22.80
C PHE A 212 -6.35 7.85 21.61
N PHE A 213 -7.13 8.84 21.19
CA PHE A 213 -7.82 8.86 19.90
C PHE A 213 -6.89 9.45 18.84
N GLY A 214 -6.02 8.61 18.26
CA GLY A 214 -5.00 9.00 17.28
C GLY A 214 -5.34 8.51 15.87
N LEU A 215 -5.04 9.28 14.83
CA LEU A 215 -5.08 8.75 13.46
C LEU A 215 -3.97 7.71 13.29
N PHE A 216 -4.33 6.45 13.09
CA PHE A 216 -3.39 5.43 12.65
C PHE A 216 -3.03 5.65 11.17
N LEU A 217 -2.00 6.45 10.92
CA LEU A 217 -1.35 6.57 9.62
C LEU A 217 -0.29 5.46 9.44
N GLN A 218 -0.67 4.18 9.55
CA GLN A 218 0.14 3.08 9.01
C GLN A 218 -0.66 1.80 8.75
N LYS A 219 -1.67 1.86 7.87
CA LYS A 219 -2.17 0.65 7.21
C LYS A 219 -0.98 -0.07 6.55
N SER A 220 -0.47 -1.15 7.15
CA SER A 220 -0.15 -2.42 6.45
C SER A 220 0.64 -3.47 7.26
N SER A 221 1.28 -3.17 8.39
CA SER A 221 2.32 -4.10 8.91
C SER A 221 1.88 -5.06 10.01
N TYR A 222 0.68 -4.92 10.59
CA TYR A 222 0.29 -5.71 11.78
C TYR A 222 -0.66 -6.87 11.46
N PHE A 223 -1.28 -6.91 10.27
CA PHE A 223 -2.45 -7.76 9.99
C PHE A 223 -2.32 -8.72 8.80
N VAL A 224 -1.23 -8.70 8.04
CA VAL A 224 -1.05 -9.57 6.87
C VAL A 224 0.08 -10.57 7.09
N ARG A 225 -0.19 -11.58 7.93
CA ARG A 225 0.53 -12.87 7.86
C ARG A 225 -0.29 -14.01 8.47
N LEU A 226 -1.53 -14.16 8.02
CA LEU A 226 -2.28 -15.41 8.12
C LEU A 226 -2.68 -15.77 6.70
N GLU A 227 -1.74 -16.41 5.98
CA GLU A 227 -1.94 -17.29 4.83
C GLU A 227 -0.56 -17.64 4.27
N ARG A 228 0.00 -18.73 4.80
CA ARG A 228 0.74 -19.73 4.05
C ARG A 228 0.30 -21.09 4.57
#